data_AF-A0A8T4NI48-F1
#
_entry.id   AF-A0A8T4NI48-F1
#
_cell.length_a   1.000
_cell.length_b   1.000
_cell.length_c   1.000
_cell.angle_alpha   90.00
_cell.angle_beta   90.00
_cell.angle_gamma   90.00
#
_symmetry.space_group_name_H-M   'P 1'
#
loop_
_entity.id
_entity.type
_entity.pdbx_description
1 polymer ?
#
loop_
_entity_poly.entity_id
_entity_poly.type
_entity_poly.pdbx_seq_one_letter_code
_entity_poly.pdbx_strand_id
1 'polypeptide(L)'
;MLPRWHILFGAIFAIIIWIAVPEINFFYLALIFLASFLIDFDHYMCAVKTTKKISLKNAFSYYEELCAKQKKEIAAGIKKKFPEFHAFHTIEFHLLVGILSFYWIGFFYIFIGMIFHSLLDILSFFKDGTFHAREFFFFNWIRKKF
;
A
#
# COMPACT_ATOMS: atom_id res chain seq x y z
N MET A 1 6.39 -0.06 -3.21
CA MET A 1 7.60 0.80 -3.20
C MET A 1 8.16 0.81 -1.76
N LEU A 2 9.34 1.38 -1.46
CA LEU A 2 9.77 1.46 -0.04
C LEU A 2 8.89 2.48 0.73
N PRO A 3 8.49 2.20 1.99
CA PRO A 3 7.64 3.09 2.79
C PRO A 3 8.13 4.54 2.89
N ARG A 4 9.45 4.76 2.90
CA ARG A 4 10.04 6.11 2.93
C ARG A 4 9.59 7.00 1.76
N TRP A 5 9.33 6.41 0.58
CA TRP A 5 8.87 7.15 -0.57
C TRP A 5 7.38 7.48 -0.49
N HIS A 6 6.57 6.60 0.11
CA HIS A 6 5.17 6.88 0.41
C HIS A 6 5.03 8.03 1.41
N ILE A 7 5.92 8.11 2.40
CA ILE A 7 6.01 9.25 3.32
C ILE A 7 6.37 10.53 2.56
N LEU A 8 7.45 10.51 1.77
CA LEU A 8 7.90 11.70 1.04
C LEU A 8 6.86 12.21 0.05
N PHE A 9 6.37 11.34 -0.84
CA PHE A 9 5.38 11.72 -1.84
C PHE A 9 4.02 12.03 -1.21
N GLY A 10 3.67 11.36 -0.11
CA GLY A 10 2.50 11.68 0.71
C GLY A 10 2.53 13.10 1.25
N ALA A 11 3.66 13.51 1.82
CA ALA A 11 3.85 14.86 2.32
C ALA A 11 3.75 15.90 1.19
N ILE A 12 4.42 15.64 0.06
CA ILE A 12 4.34 16.50 -1.13
C ILE A 12 2.88 16.62 -1.60
N PHE A 13 2.16 15.50 -1.68
CA PHE A 13 0.77 15.48 -2.12
C PHE A 13 -0.15 16.26 -1.17
N ALA A 14 0.00 16.09 0.14
CA ALA A 14 -0.74 16.86 1.13
C ALA A 14 -0.46 18.37 1.03
N ILE A 15 0.79 18.77 0.78
CA ILE A 15 1.16 20.18 0.56
C ILE A 15 0.50 20.72 -0.72
N ILE A 16 0.49 19.95 -1.81
CA ILE A 16 -0.18 20.35 -3.06
C ILE A 16 -1.67 20.56 -2.82
N ILE A 17 -2.34 19.67 -2.07
CA ILE A 17 -3.76 19.82 -1.72
C ILE A 17 -3.97 21.08 -0.88
N TRP A 18 -3.11 21.33 0.10
CA TRP A 18 -3.20 22.53 0.93
C TRP A 18 -3.07 23.83 0.12
N ILE A 19 -2.14 23.88 -0.84
CA ILE A 19 -1.99 25.04 -1.74
C ILE A 19 -3.22 25.19 -2.64
N ALA A 20 -3.78 24.09 -3.13
CA ALA A 20 -4.94 24.10 -4.03
C ALA A 20 -6.26 24.43 -3.31
N VAL A 21 -6.38 24.07 -2.03
CA VAL A 21 -7.58 24.26 -1.20
C VAL A 21 -7.14 24.74 0.19
N PRO A 22 -6.76 26.02 0.35
CA PRO A 22 -6.17 26.54 1.59
C PRO A 22 -7.14 26.54 2.78
N GLU A 23 -8.46 26.49 2.55
CA GLU A 23 -9.48 26.42 3.59
C GLU A 23 -9.65 25.01 4.20
N ILE A 24 -8.96 23.99 3.67
CA ILE A 24 -9.05 22.63 4.18
C ILE A 24 -8.55 22.55 5.63
N ASN A 25 -9.30 21.84 6.49
CA ASN A 25 -8.89 21.63 7.87
C ASN A 25 -7.59 20.79 7.94
N PHE A 26 -6.60 21.24 8.71
CA PHE A 26 -5.34 20.52 8.91
C PHE A 26 -5.49 19.08 9.39
N PHE A 27 -6.55 18.78 10.15
CA PHE A 27 -6.88 17.41 10.54
C PHE A 27 -7.13 16.52 9.32
N TYR A 28 -7.83 17.00 8.29
CA TYR A 28 -8.08 16.25 7.06
C TYR A 28 -6.83 16.08 6.21
N LEU A 29 -5.98 17.11 6.13
CA LEU A 29 -4.66 16.98 5.49
C LEU A 29 -3.80 15.91 6.18
N ALA A 30 -3.81 15.88 7.52
CA ALA A 30 -3.11 14.87 8.29
C ALA A 30 -3.67 13.46 8.00
N LEU A 31 -5.00 13.30 7.84
CA LEU A 31 -5.59 12.03 7.45
C LEU A 31 -5.12 11.57 6.06
N ILE A 32 -5.08 12.47 5.06
CA ILE A 32 -4.56 12.14 3.72
C ILE A 32 -3.10 11.69 3.81
N PHE A 33 -2.26 12.47 4.50
CA PHE A 33 -0.84 12.20 4.65
C PHE A 33 -0.58 10.89 5.39
N LEU A 34 -1.24 10.65 6.52
CA LEU A 34 -1.07 9.42 7.29
C LEU A 34 -1.56 8.21 6.50
N ALA A 35 -2.71 8.31 5.85
CA ALA A 35 -3.22 7.23 5.02
C ALA A 35 -2.29 6.92 3.85
N SER A 36 -1.54 7.90 3.31
CA SER A 36 -0.65 7.64 2.17
C SER A 36 0.51 6.69 2.45
N PHE A 37 0.82 6.36 3.71
CA PHE A 37 1.87 5.38 4.06
C PHE A 37 1.47 4.39 5.15
N LEU A 38 0.48 4.67 6.01
CA LEU A 38 0.06 3.73 7.06
C LEU A 38 -0.63 2.47 6.52
N ILE A 39 -1.06 2.47 5.25
CA ILE A 39 -1.61 1.28 4.59
C ILE A 39 -0.54 0.17 4.49
N ASP A 40 0.75 0.54 4.37
CA ASP A 40 1.87 -0.40 4.39
C ASP A 40 2.00 -1.16 5.73
N PHE A 41 1.24 -0.78 6.75
CA PHE A 41 1.22 -1.54 8.00
C PHE A 41 0.83 -3.01 7.79
N ASP A 42 0.03 -3.33 6.77
CA ASP A 42 -0.30 -4.72 6.44
C ASP A 42 0.92 -5.54 5.98
N HIS A 43 1.91 -4.90 5.34
CA HIS A 43 3.19 -5.52 4.98
C HIS A 43 3.97 -5.86 6.23
N TYR A 44 4.06 -4.92 7.17
CA TYR A 44 4.70 -5.18 8.46
C TYR A 44 4.03 -6.37 9.17
N MET A 45 2.70 -6.40 9.23
CA MET A 45 1.96 -7.51 9.85
C MET A 45 2.22 -8.85 9.16
N CYS A 46 2.31 -8.87 7.82
CA CYS A 46 2.67 -10.07 7.07
C CYS A 46 4.09 -10.54 7.40
N ALA A 47 5.07 -9.64 7.39
CA ALA A 47 6.44 -9.96 7.72
C ALA A 47 6.58 -10.47 9.17
N VAL A 48 5.89 -9.88 10.14
CA VAL A 48 5.87 -10.36 11.53
C VAL A 48 5.25 -11.75 11.61
N LYS A 49 4.14 -12.00 10.90
CA LYS A 49 3.47 -13.31 10.88
C LYS A 49 4.36 -14.40 10.28
N THR A 50 5.10 -14.08 9.23
CA THR A 50 5.99 -14.99 8.50
C THR A 50 7.29 -15.26 9.28
N THR A 51 7.95 -14.19 9.76
CA THR A 51 9.26 -14.29 10.42
C THR A 51 9.20 -14.57 11.92
N LYS A 52 8.03 -14.36 12.54
CA LYS A 52 7.81 -14.36 14.00
C LYS A 52 8.64 -13.31 14.77
N LYS A 53 9.10 -12.26 14.10
CA LYS A 53 9.91 -11.19 14.69
C LYS A 53 9.18 -9.85 14.57
N ILE A 54 9.01 -9.14 15.69
CA ILE A 54 8.27 -7.86 15.79
C ILE A 54 9.13 -6.64 15.34
N SER A 55 10.43 -6.82 15.14
CA SER A 55 11.30 -5.69 14.74
C SER A 55 11.02 -5.22 13.31
N LEU A 56 10.82 -3.91 13.14
CA LEU A 56 10.75 -3.25 11.82
C LEU A 56 11.97 -3.56 10.96
N LYS A 57 13.17 -3.64 11.56
CA LYS A 57 14.39 -4.00 10.83
C LYS A 57 14.27 -5.40 10.19
N ASN A 58 13.73 -6.37 10.92
CA ASN A 58 13.51 -7.71 10.39
C ASN A 58 12.43 -7.72 9.30
N ALA A 59 11.39 -6.89 9.42
CA ALA A 59 10.39 -6.74 8.36
C ALA A 59 11.00 -6.17 7.07
N PHE A 60 11.86 -5.15 7.18
CA PHE A 60 12.58 -4.61 6.02
C PHE A 60 13.51 -5.65 5.39
N SER A 61 14.33 -6.34 6.18
CA SER A 61 15.23 -7.38 5.66
C SER A 61 14.45 -8.51 4.97
N TYR A 62 13.30 -8.90 5.51
CA TYR A 62 12.42 -9.89 4.89
C TYR A 62 11.98 -9.46 3.47
N TYR A 63 11.51 -8.22 3.31
CA TYR A 63 11.09 -7.72 2.00
C TYR A 63 12.26 -7.46 1.05
N GLU A 64 13.43 -7.07 1.55
CA GLU A 64 14.64 -6.94 0.73
C GLU A 64 15.03 -8.30 0.12
N GLU A 65 15.05 -9.36 0.92
CA GLU A 65 15.32 -10.73 0.46
C GLU A 65 14.25 -11.21 -0.53
N LEU A 66 12.97 -10.95 -0.23
CA LEU A 66 11.86 -11.34 -1.10
C LEU A 66 11.92 -10.63 -2.46
N CYS A 67 12.20 -9.33 -2.47
CA CYS A 67 12.39 -8.55 -3.70
C CYS A 67 13.63 -9.02 -4.48
N ALA A 68 14.75 -9.33 -3.80
CA ALA A 68 15.94 -9.85 -4.45
C ALA A 68 15.68 -11.20 -5.12
N LYS A 69 14.92 -12.09 -4.45
CA LYS A 69 14.48 -13.36 -5.01
C LYS A 69 13.59 -13.16 -6.24
N GLN A 70 12.59 -12.28 -6.13
CA GLN A 70 11.68 -12.00 -7.25
C GLN A 70 12.42 -11.44 -8.47
N LYS A 71 13.38 -10.53 -8.28
CA LYS A 71 14.20 -10.01 -9.38
C LYS A 71 14.94 -11.13 -10.14
N LYS A 72 15.48 -12.11 -9.40
CA LYS A 72 16.12 -13.29 -10.01
C LYS A 72 15.12 -14.16 -10.77
N GLU A 73 13.92 -14.38 -10.21
CA GLU A 73 12.85 -15.13 -10.88
C GLU A 73 12.41 -14.45 -12.19
N ILE A 74 12.20 -13.13 -12.16
CA ILE A 74 11.83 -12.35 -13.35
C ILE A 74 12.93 -12.40 -14.42
N ALA A 75 14.20 -12.27 -14.03
CA ALA A 75 15.33 -12.38 -14.95
C ALA A 75 15.41 -13.77 -15.62
N ALA A 76 14.92 -14.82 -14.94
CA ALA A 76 14.79 -16.18 -15.48
C ALA A 76 13.47 -16.39 -16.27
N GLY A 77 12.65 -15.35 -16.45
CA GLY A 77 11.35 -15.44 -17.14
C GLY A 77 10.23 -16.04 -16.29
N ILE A 78 10.45 -16.29 -15.00
CA ILE A 78 9.48 -16.88 -14.08
C ILE A 78 8.58 -15.76 -13.52
N LYS A 79 7.28 -15.86 -13.79
CA LYS A 79 6.26 -14.93 -13.28
C LYS A 79 5.47 -15.57 -12.16
N LYS A 80 5.86 -15.30 -10.91
CA LYS A 80 5.21 -15.85 -9.71
C LYS A 80 4.59 -14.73 -8.87
N LYS A 81 3.41 -15.01 -8.30
CA LYS A 81 2.77 -14.12 -7.32
C LYS A 81 3.50 -14.13 -6.00
N PHE A 82 3.47 -13.00 -5.29
CA PHE A 82 3.91 -12.96 -3.91
C PHE A 82 3.06 -13.91 -3.05
N PRO A 83 3.69 -14.59 -2.06
CA PRO A 83 2.96 -15.49 -1.17
C PRO A 83 2.09 -14.74 -0.16
N GLU A 84 2.35 -13.45 0.04
CA GLU A 84 1.68 -12.63 1.04
C GLU A 84 0.47 -11.91 0.46
N PHE A 85 -0.50 -11.62 1.34
CA PHE A 85 -1.73 -10.95 1.00
C PHE A 85 -1.86 -9.67 1.83
N HIS A 86 -1.89 -8.55 1.12
CA HIS A 86 -1.93 -7.20 1.69
C HIS A 86 -3.37 -6.69 1.63
N ALA A 87 -4.12 -6.92 2.70
CA ALA A 87 -5.55 -6.65 2.75
C ALA A 87 -5.87 -5.18 2.47
N PHE A 88 -5.06 -4.24 2.97
CA PHE A 88 -5.32 -2.81 2.83
C PHE A 88 -5.09 -2.30 1.41
N HIS A 89 -4.43 -3.10 0.57
CA HIS A 89 -4.14 -2.81 -0.83
C HIS A 89 -5.14 -3.42 -1.81
N THR A 90 -6.18 -4.08 -1.28
CA THR A 90 -7.24 -4.64 -2.13
C THR A 90 -8.27 -3.60 -2.51
N ILE A 91 -8.85 -3.77 -3.70
CA ILE A 91 -9.92 -2.91 -4.19
C ILE A 91 -11.13 -2.97 -3.25
N GLU A 92 -11.45 -4.15 -2.71
CA GLU A 92 -12.56 -4.32 -1.77
C GLU A 92 -12.35 -3.53 -0.48
N PHE A 93 -11.14 -3.48 0.06
CA PHE A 93 -10.84 -2.67 1.24
C PHE A 93 -10.92 -1.17 0.94
N HIS A 94 -10.42 -0.74 -0.23
CA HIS A 94 -10.59 0.65 -0.69
C HIS A 94 -12.07 1.02 -0.82
N LEU A 95 -12.88 0.16 -1.46
CA LEU A 95 -14.32 0.37 -1.61
C LEU A 95 -15.02 0.44 -0.24
N LEU A 96 -14.63 -0.40 0.72
CA LEU A 96 -15.16 -0.34 2.07
C LEU A 96 -14.90 1.04 2.71
N VAL A 97 -13.66 1.53 2.67
CA VAL A 97 -13.32 2.86 3.23
C VAL A 97 -14.05 3.97 2.46
N GLY A 98 -14.17 3.84 1.14
CA GLY A 98 -14.97 4.74 0.30
C GLY A 98 -16.44 4.77 0.70
N ILE A 99 -17.06 3.63 1.01
CA ILE A 99 -18.45 3.56 1.50
C ILE A 99 -18.56 4.17 2.89
N LEU A 100 -17.58 3.95 3.78
CA LEU A 100 -17.57 4.56 5.11
C LEU A 100 -17.48 6.09 5.07
N SER A 101 -17.03 6.67 3.95
CA SER A 101 -17.00 8.12 3.74
C SER A 101 -18.37 8.80 3.76
N PHE A 102 -19.44 8.06 3.45
CA PHE A 102 -20.82 8.57 3.57
C PHE A 102 -21.27 8.72 5.03
N TYR A 103 -20.62 8.04 5.98
CA TYR A 103 -20.94 8.13 7.40
C TYR A 103 -20.10 9.19 8.12
N TRP A 104 -18.83 9.32 7.75
CA TRP A 104 -17.94 10.35 8.29
C TRP A 104 -16.95 10.83 7.23
N ILE A 105 -16.92 12.14 7.02
CA ILE A 105 -16.09 12.78 6.00
C ILE A 105 -14.59 12.49 6.19
N GLY A 106 -14.12 12.17 7.40
CA GLY A 106 -12.74 11.76 7.61
C GLY A 106 -12.33 10.53 6.79
N PHE A 107 -13.24 9.56 6.58
CA PHE A 107 -12.96 8.40 5.71
C PHE A 107 -12.80 8.78 4.23
N PHE A 108 -13.42 9.88 3.77
CA PHE A 108 -13.17 10.39 2.42
C PHE A 108 -11.70 10.80 2.26
N TYR A 109 -11.17 11.54 3.24
CA TYR A 109 -9.78 11.99 3.22
C TYR A 109 -8.78 10.84 3.39
N ILE A 110 -9.11 9.85 4.24
CA ILE A 110 -8.34 8.60 4.32
C ILE A 110 -8.35 7.90 2.95
N PHE A 111 -9.51 7.75 2.33
CA PHE A 111 -9.66 7.12 1.01
C PHE A 111 -8.82 7.82 -0.07
N ILE A 112 -8.79 9.16 -0.10
CA ILE A 112 -7.91 9.92 -1.00
C ILE A 112 -6.45 9.54 -0.79
N GLY A 113 -5.98 9.52 0.46
CA GLY A 113 -4.61 9.10 0.78
C GLY A 113 -4.32 7.66 0.36
N MET A 114 -5.31 6.76 0.51
CA MET A 114 -5.20 5.37 0.06
C MET A 114 -5.09 5.23 -1.46
N ILE A 115 -5.93 5.94 -2.21
CA ILE A 115 -5.85 5.95 -3.67
C ILE A 115 -4.49 6.47 -4.12
N PHE A 116 -4.00 7.56 -3.52
CA PHE A 116 -2.68 8.10 -3.84
C PHE A 116 -1.55 7.10 -3.57
N HIS A 117 -1.57 6.43 -2.41
CA HIS A 117 -0.65 5.35 -2.09
C HIS A 117 -0.67 4.25 -3.16
N SER A 118 -1.85 3.69 -3.44
CA SER A 118 -2.03 2.60 -4.40
C SER A 118 -1.58 2.99 -5.82
N LEU A 119 -1.78 4.24 -6.22
CA LEU A 119 -1.30 4.76 -7.51
C LEU A 119 0.23 4.74 -7.58
N LEU A 120 0.94 5.21 -6.55
CA LEU A 120 2.40 5.17 -6.52
C LEU A 120 2.93 3.73 -6.61
N ASP A 121 2.27 2.81 -5.93
CA ASP A 121 2.62 1.40 -6.00
C ASP A 121 2.41 0.81 -7.39
N ILE A 122 1.26 1.09 -8.02
CA ILE A 122 0.96 0.66 -9.39
C ILE A 122 2.03 1.19 -10.36
N LEU A 123 2.40 2.47 -10.26
CA LEU A 123 3.46 3.08 -11.07
C LEU A 123 4.81 2.39 -10.86
N SER A 124 5.17 2.09 -9.60
CA SER A 124 6.39 1.33 -9.27
C SER A 124 6.36 -0.06 -9.89
N PHE A 125 5.24 -0.78 -9.81
CA PHE A 125 5.15 -2.13 -10.36
C PHE A 125 5.20 -2.16 -11.88
N PHE A 126 4.63 -1.16 -12.56
CA PHE A 126 4.78 -1.02 -14.01
C PHE A 126 6.23 -0.77 -14.39
N LYS A 127 6.90 0.15 -13.69
CA LYS A 127 8.32 0.43 -13.89
C LYS A 127 9.20 -0.80 -13.68
N ASP A 128 8.90 -1.60 -12.66
CA ASP A 128 9.69 -2.77 -12.28
C ASP A 128 9.29 -4.06 -13.02
N GLY A 129 8.21 -4.04 -13.81
CA GLY A 129 7.67 -5.24 -14.48
C GLY A 129 7.03 -6.27 -13.53
N THR A 130 6.76 -5.88 -12.28
CA THR A 130 6.31 -6.76 -11.20
C THR A 130 4.80 -6.74 -10.98
N PHE A 131 4.02 -6.05 -11.83
CA PHE A 131 2.56 -5.91 -11.68
C PHE A 131 1.82 -7.25 -11.53
N HIS A 132 2.27 -8.28 -12.25
CA HIS A 132 1.72 -9.62 -12.20
C HIS A 132 1.84 -10.30 -10.81
N ALA A 133 2.78 -9.84 -9.98
CA ALA A 133 3.10 -10.48 -8.72
C ALA A 133 2.10 -10.14 -7.61
N ARG A 134 1.32 -9.05 -7.74
CA ARG A 134 0.37 -8.61 -6.72
C ARG A 134 -1.00 -9.26 -6.89
N GLU A 135 -1.72 -9.42 -5.78
CA GLU A 135 -3.14 -9.74 -5.77
C GLU A 135 -3.91 -8.51 -5.30
N PHE A 136 -4.69 -7.92 -6.20
CA PHE A 136 -5.46 -6.69 -5.96
C PHE A 136 -6.88 -6.98 -5.46
N PHE A 137 -7.33 -8.24 -5.52
CA PHE A 137 -8.70 -8.64 -5.22
C PHE A 137 -8.73 -9.61 -4.05
N PHE A 138 -9.36 -9.20 -2.95
CA PHE A 138 -9.54 -10.02 -1.76
C PHE A 138 -10.32 -11.30 -2.06
N PHE A 139 -11.43 -11.21 -2.79
CA PHE A 139 -12.25 -12.41 -3.06
C PHE A 139 -11.54 -13.41 -3.99
N ASN A 140 -10.70 -12.91 -4.91
CA ASN A 140 -9.89 -13.78 -5.74
C ASN A 140 -8.83 -14.52 -4.93
N TRP A 141 -8.27 -13.87 -3.91
CA TRP A 141 -7.34 -14.51 -2.98
C TRP A 141 -8.04 -15.61 -2.16
N ILE A 142 -9.21 -15.34 -1.61
CA ILE A 142 -10.00 -16.33 -0.85
C ILE A 142 -10.28 -17.57 -1.71
N ARG A 143 -10.81 -17.37 -2.92
CA ARG A 143 -11.19 -18.47 -3.84
C ARG A 143 -10.02 -19.38 -4.23
N LYS A 144 -8.78 -18.89 -4.23
CA LYS A 144 -7.60 -19.71 -4.55
C LYS A 144 -7.13 -20.56 -3.38
N LYS A 145 -7.59 -20.24 -2.17
CA LYS A 145 -7.10 -20.82 -0.93
C LYS A 145 -8.03 -21.89 -0.36
N PHE A 146 -9.32 -21.79 -0.64
CA PHE A 146 -10.38 -22.70 -0.20
C PHE A 146 -11.12 -23.21 -1.43
#